data_AF-A0A957JHW9-F1
#
_entry.id   AF-A0A957JHW9-F1
#
_cell.length_a   1.000
_cell.length_b   1.000
_cell.length_c   1.000
_cell.angle_alpha   90.00
_cell.angle_beta   90.00
_cell.angle_gamma   90.00
#
_symmetry.space_group_name_H-M   'P 1'
#
loop_
_entity.id
_entity.type
_entity.pdbx_description
1 polymer ?
#
loop_
_entity_poly.entity_id
_entity_poly.type
_entity_poly.pdbx_seq_one_letter_code
_entity_poly.pdbx_strand_id
1 'polypeptide(L)'
;VAAVTNLPAHIPNRMAHRAANLLRQMGLRPTITPQRERGRGAGAGIFLWLPQAGFSALGRKGLPADQVADAAVAELAAFIDNRVPGRGAEIPGPHPPAAVDAHLADQLLLPMALAQGTSQLTTNHLTQHTLTNAALLRQWLDVTIQIDGRLDEPGRVTVHGVGFGH
;
A
#
# COMPACT_ATOMS: atom_id res chain seq x y z
N VAL A 1 2.34 -1.22 -13.34
CA VAL A 1 3.56 -1.14 -14.18
C VAL A 1 4.56 -2.18 -13.70
N ALA A 2 5.22 -2.88 -14.62
CA ALA A 2 6.32 -3.80 -14.30
C ALA A 2 7.57 -3.27 -14.98
N ALA A 3 8.58 -2.87 -14.22
CA ALA A 3 9.74 -2.14 -14.74
C ALA A 3 11.04 -2.87 -14.44
N VAL A 4 11.99 -2.74 -15.36
CA VAL A 4 13.39 -3.13 -15.11
C VAL A 4 14.35 -2.06 -15.60
N THR A 5 15.54 -2.02 -15.02
CA THR A 5 16.66 -1.18 -15.46
C THR A 5 17.84 -2.07 -15.78
N ASN A 6 18.49 -1.87 -16.94
CA ASN A 6 19.68 -2.62 -17.39
C ASN A 6 19.53 -4.16 -17.37
N LEU A 7 18.31 -4.67 -17.56
CA LEU A 7 17.99 -6.09 -17.59
C LEU A 7 17.28 -6.50 -18.89
N PRO A 8 17.21 -7.82 -19.22
CA PRO A 8 16.51 -8.32 -20.40
C PRO A 8 14.99 -8.01 -20.39
N ALA A 9 14.44 -7.74 -21.57
CA ALA A 9 13.02 -7.38 -21.75
C ALA A 9 12.03 -8.50 -21.35
N HIS A 10 12.46 -9.77 -21.31
CA HIS A 10 11.59 -10.86 -20.88
C HIS A 10 11.24 -10.78 -19.39
N ILE A 11 12.03 -10.09 -18.56
CA ILE A 11 11.80 -9.97 -17.12
C ILE A 11 10.54 -9.13 -16.79
N PRO A 12 10.40 -7.87 -17.25
CA PRO A 12 9.17 -7.11 -17.01
C PRO A 12 7.95 -7.72 -17.71
N ASN A 13 8.13 -8.38 -18.88
CA ASN A 13 7.05 -9.11 -19.55
C ASN A 13 6.52 -10.27 -18.70
N ARG A 14 7.43 -11.06 -18.10
CA ARG A 14 7.05 -12.15 -17.18
C ARG A 14 6.31 -11.62 -15.95
N MET A 15 6.83 -10.56 -15.31
CA MET A 15 6.16 -9.92 -14.18
C MET A 15 4.75 -9.45 -14.56
N ALA A 16 4.61 -8.75 -15.69
CA ALA A 16 3.32 -8.24 -16.17
C ALA A 16 2.33 -9.37 -16.49
N HIS A 17 2.76 -10.41 -17.22
CA HIS A 17 1.90 -11.54 -17.56
C HIS A 17 1.47 -12.33 -16.33
N ARG A 18 2.40 -12.61 -15.41
CA ARG A 18 2.09 -13.33 -14.16
C ARG A 18 1.07 -12.56 -13.33
N ALA A 19 1.31 -11.28 -13.08
CA ALA A 19 0.38 -10.44 -12.32
C ALA A 19 -0.98 -10.32 -13.00
N ALA A 20 -1.01 -10.09 -14.32
CA ALA A 20 -2.25 -9.98 -15.07
C ALA A 20 -3.10 -11.26 -15.00
N ASN A 21 -2.48 -12.43 -15.09
CA ASN A 21 -3.18 -13.70 -15.01
C ASN A 21 -3.79 -13.95 -13.62
N LEU A 22 -3.03 -13.70 -12.55
CA LEU A 22 -3.54 -13.86 -11.18
C LEU A 22 -4.71 -12.89 -10.89
N LEU A 23 -4.57 -11.62 -11.26
CA LEU A 23 -5.62 -10.63 -11.06
C LEU A 23 -6.88 -10.95 -11.87
N ARG A 24 -6.75 -11.50 -13.09
CA ARG A 24 -7.90 -11.98 -13.87
C ARG A 24 -8.61 -13.16 -13.22
N GLN A 25 -7.87 -14.07 -12.59
CA GLN A 25 -8.47 -15.17 -11.82
C GLN A 25 -9.29 -14.65 -10.62
N MET A 26 -8.93 -13.49 -10.08
CA MET A 26 -9.69 -12.77 -9.06
C MET A 26 -10.87 -11.95 -9.63
N GLY A 27 -11.16 -12.05 -10.94
CA GLY A 27 -12.24 -11.31 -11.59
C GLY A 27 -11.91 -9.85 -11.94
N LEU A 28 -10.66 -9.41 -11.79
CA LEU A 28 -10.24 -8.05 -12.10
C LEU A 28 -9.83 -7.89 -13.57
N ARG A 29 -9.85 -6.65 -14.06
CA ARG A 29 -9.39 -6.27 -15.41
C ARG A 29 -8.14 -5.39 -15.33
N PRO A 30 -6.96 -5.98 -15.15
CA PRO A 30 -5.72 -5.22 -14.97
C PRO A 30 -5.18 -4.69 -16.30
N THR A 31 -4.61 -3.48 -16.26
CA THR A 31 -3.74 -2.94 -17.31
C THR A 31 -2.33 -2.81 -16.72
N ILE A 32 -1.41 -3.68 -17.13
CA ILE A 32 -0.04 -3.69 -16.62
C ILE A 32 0.93 -3.53 -17.77
N THR A 33 1.58 -2.37 -17.83
CA THR A 33 2.58 -2.05 -18.85
C THR A 33 3.96 -2.55 -18.42
N PRO A 34 4.62 -3.42 -19.20
CA PRO A 34 6.04 -3.73 -19.01
C PRO A 34 6.91 -2.57 -19.52
N GLN A 35 7.93 -2.20 -18.75
CA GLN A 35 8.86 -1.12 -19.05
C GLN A 35 10.31 -1.60 -18.89
N ARG A 36 11.17 -1.12 -19.77
CA ARG A 36 12.60 -1.41 -19.75
C ARG A 36 13.36 -0.12 -19.92
N GLU A 37 14.07 0.25 -18.86
CA GLU A 37 14.82 1.49 -18.77
C GLU A 37 16.33 1.22 -18.71
N ARG A 38 17.10 2.31 -18.87
CA ARG A 38 18.54 2.33 -18.65
C ARG A 38 18.87 3.25 -17.48
N GLY A 39 19.89 2.90 -16.70
CA GLY A 39 20.25 3.65 -15.50
C GLY A 39 21.61 3.29 -14.93
N ARG A 40 21.90 3.74 -13.71
CA ARG A 40 23.21 3.55 -13.05
C ARG A 40 23.44 2.10 -12.57
N GLY A 41 22.39 1.30 -12.44
CA GLY A 41 22.46 -0.07 -11.94
C GLY A 41 21.34 -0.95 -12.48
N ALA A 42 21.49 -2.27 -12.30
CA ALA A 42 20.46 -3.23 -12.65
C ALA A 42 19.39 -3.31 -11.54
N GLY A 43 18.13 -3.39 -11.94
CA GLY A 43 17.00 -3.46 -11.00
C GLY A 43 15.74 -3.98 -11.68
N ALA A 44 14.83 -4.55 -10.89
CA ALA A 44 13.53 -5.01 -11.34
C ALA A 44 12.49 -4.72 -10.26
N GLY A 45 11.26 -4.42 -10.65
CA GLY A 45 10.16 -4.26 -9.71
C GLY A 45 8.82 -4.17 -10.42
N ILE A 46 7.76 -4.35 -9.65
CA ILE A 46 6.38 -4.16 -10.09
C ILE A 46 5.68 -3.24 -9.10
N PHE A 47 4.85 -2.37 -9.64
CA PHE A 47 3.95 -1.51 -8.87
C PHE A 47 2.54 -1.64 -9.44
N LEU A 48 1.61 -2.07 -8.60
CA LEU A 48 0.20 -2.22 -8.89
C LEU A 48 -0.55 -1.19 -8.04
N TRP A 49 -1.59 -0.57 -8.57
CA TRP A 49 -2.36 0.40 -7.80
C TRP A 49 -3.84 0.42 -8.18
N LEU A 50 -4.62 0.89 -7.24
CA LEU A 50 -6.01 1.30 -7.31
C LEU A 50 -6.07 2.78 -6.91
N PRO A 51 -7.18 3.52 -7.14
CA PRO A 51 -7.30 4.90 -6.69
C PRO A 51 -7.00 5.11 -5.19
N GLN A 52 -7.29 4.09 -4.38
CA GLN A 52 -7.17 4.12 -2.94
C GLN A 52 -6.02 3.28 -2.36
N ALA A 53 -5.22 2.61 -3.22
CA ALA A 53 -4.19 1.70 -2.72
C ALA A 53 -3.02 1.46 -3.69
N GLY A 54 -1.81 1.24 -3.17
CA GLY A 54 -0.62 0.87 -3.91
C GLY A 54 0.09 -0.36 -3.34
N PHE A 55 0.58 -1.23 -4.22
CA PHE A 55 1.24 -2.49 -3.87
C PHE A 55 2.49 -2.66 -4.72
N SER A 56 3.61 -3.02 -4.11
CA SER A 56 4.88 -3.09 -4.82
C SER A 56 5.72 -4.28 -4.40
N ALA A 57 6.57 -4.75 -5.31
CA ALA A 57 7.61 -5.71 -4.97
C ALA A 57 8.87 -5.42 -5.80
N LEU A 58 10.02 -5.58 -5.16
CA LEU A 58 11.32 -5.41 -5.79
C LEU A 58 11.97 -6.76 -6.07
N GLY A 59 12.55 -6.89 -7.26
CA GLY A 59 13.39 -8.00 -7.64
C GLY A 59 14.78 -7.89 -7.00
N ARG A 60 15.41 -9.05 -6.81
CA ARG A 60 16.81 -9.17 -6.39
C ARG A 60 17.48 -10.28 -7.17
N LYS A 61 18.81 -10.29 -7.21
CA LYS A 61 19.58 -11.35 -7.89
C LYS A 61 19.15 -12.73 -7.35
N GLY A 62 18.81 -13.64 -8.25
CA GLY A 62 18.35 -14.99 -7.92
C GLY A 62 16.86 -15.13 -7.58
N LEU A 63 16.12 -14.02 -7.40
CA LEU A 63 14.67 -14.06 -7.21
C LEU A 63 13.96 -14.12 -8.58
N PRO A 64 13.12 -15.14 -8.86
CA PRO A 64 12.39 -15.22 -10.11
C PRO A 64 11.42 -14.05 -10.32
N ALA A 65 11.32 -13.56 -11.55
CA ALA A 65 10.40 -12.49 -11.93
C ALA A 65 8.94 -12.79 -11.51
N ASP A 66 8.50 -14.04 -11.65
CA ASP A 66 7.14 -14.44 -11.29
C ASP A 66 6.89 -14.31 -9.79
N GLN A 67 7.89 -14.59 -8.95
CA GLN A 67 7.77 -14.42 -7.49
C GLN A 67 7.70 -12.94 -7.08
N VAL A 68 8.35 -12.05 -7.84
CA VAL A 68 8.19 -10.60 -7.65
C VAL A 68 6.75 -10.18 -7.93
N ALA A 69 6.15 -10.70 -9.02
CA ALA A 69 4.75 -10.46 -9.33
C ALA A 69 3.80 -11.07 -8.28
N ASP A 70 4.07 -12.30 -7.82
CA ASP A 70 3.29 -12.99 -6.80
C ASP A 70 3.22 -12.19 -5.50
N ALA A 71 4.35 -11.62 -5.05
CA ALA A 71 4.39 -10.82 -3.83
C ALA A 71 3.48 -9.58 -3.92
N ALA A 72 3.58 -8.81 -5.00
CA ALA A 72 2.76 -7.61 -5.17
C ALA A 72 1.27 -7.95 -5.33
N VAL A 73 0.94 -9.05 -6.03
CA VAL A 73 -0.46 -9.49 -6.16
C VAL A 73 -1.01 -10.03 -4.83
N ALA A 74 -0.20 -10.70 -4.02
CA ALA A 74 -0.62 -11.20 -2.72
C ALA A 74 -1.01 -10.06 -1.77
N GLU A 75 -0.26 -8.96 -1.75
CA GLU A 75 -0.64 -7.77 -0.96
C GLU A 75 -1.93 -7.11 -1.47
N LEU A 76 -2.07 -6.98 -2.80
CA LEU A 76 -3.30 -6.45 -3.41
C LEU A 76 -4.51 -7.32 -3.06
N ALA A 77 -4.36 -8.65 -3.16
CA ALA A 77 -5.42 -9.60 -2.83
C ALA A 77 -5.80 -9.52 -1.35
N ALA A 78 -4.81 -9.44 -0.45
CA ALA A 78 -5.08 -9.23 0.97
C ALA A 78 -5.89 -7.95 1.20
N PHE A 79 -5.56 -6.84 0.54
CA PHE A 79 -6.34 -5.61 0.65
C PHE A 79 -7.78 -5.75 0.16
N ILE A 80 -8.01 -6.34 -1.03
CA ILE A 80 -9.35 -6.55 -1.57
C ILE A 80 -10.20 -7.44 -0.66
N ASP A 81 -9.58 -8.47 -0.09
CA ASP A 81 -10.23 -9.41 0.82
C ASP A 81 -10.38 -8.86 2.25
N ASN A 82 -10.00 -7.59 2.51
CA ASN A 82 -9.97 -6.97 3.82
C ASN A 82 -9.14 -7.75 4.87
N ARG A 83 -7.98 -8.26 4.45
CA ARG A 83 -7.03 -9.03 5.27
C ARG A 83 -5.73 -8.25 5.51
N VAL A 84 -5.01 -8.64 6.56
CA VAL A 84 -3.65 -8.20 6.83
C VAL A 84 -2.66 -9.10 6.06
N PRO A 85 -1.79 -8.55 5.19
CA PRO A 85 -0.78 -9.34 4.50
C PRO A 85 0.11 -10.14 5.47
N GLY A 86 0.42 -11.39 5.13
CA GLY A 86 1.32 -12.25 5.93
C GLY A 86 0.71 -12.79 7.23
N ARG A 87 -0.53 -12.42 7.59
CA ARG A 87 -1.24 -12.96 8.76
C ARG A 87 -2.26 -14.01 8.30
N GLY A 88 -2.13 -15.23 8.83
CA GLY A 88 -2.99 -16.37 8.48
C GLY A 88 -4.29 -16.51 9.29
N ALA A 89 -4.50 -15.63 10.28
CA ALA A 89 -5.63 -15.70 11.19
C ALA A 89 -6.71 -14.67 10.84
N GLU A 90 -7.97 -15.04 11.08
CA GLU A 90 -9.11 -14.13 11.04
C GLU A 90 -8.89 -12.96 12.00
N ILE A 91 -9.33 -11.78 11.59
CA ILE A 91 -9.28 -10.57 12.39
C ILE A 91 -10.46 -10.62 13.36
N PRO A 92 -10.23 -10.60 14.69
CA PRO A 92 -11.32 -10.72 15.64
C PRO A 92 -12.27 -9.51 15.59
N GLY A 93 -13.57 -9.77 15.46
CA GLY A 93 -14.62 -8.76 15.56
C GLY A 93 -14.94 -8.02 14.24
N PRO A 94 -16.08 -7.32 14.18
CA PRO A 94 -16.46 -6.56 13.00
C PRO A 94 -15.55 -5.34 12.86
N HIS A 95 -14.86 -5.22 11.73
CA HIS A 95 -14.17 -4.01 11.32
C HIS A 95 -14.70 -3.53 9.96
N PRO A 96 -14.73 -2.20 9.72
CA PRO A 96 -15.08 -1.67 8.40
C PRO A 96 -14.09 -2.17 7.35
N PRO A 97 -14.51 -2.24 6.06
CA PRO A 97 -13.58 -2.40 4.96
C PRO A 97 -12.51 -1.31 4.96
N ALA A 98 -11.31 -1.66 4.52
CA ALA A 98 -10.23 -0.70 4.38
C ALA A 98 -10.55 0.29 3.26
N ALA A 99 -10.61 1.58 3.59
CA ALA A 99 -10.79 2.63 2.61
C ALA A 99 -9.50 2.90 1.84
N VAL A 100 -8.35 2.78 2.51
CA VAL A 100 -7.01 2.98 1.93
C VAL A 100 -6.02 1.91 2.40
N ASP A 101 -4.95 1.67 1.65
CA ASP A 101 -3.87 0.81 2.12
C ASP A 101 -3.08 1.45 3.29
N ALA A 102 -2.26 0.65 3.96
CA ALA A 102 -1.50 1.06 5.14
C ALA A 102 -0.44 2.14 4.86
N HIS A 103 0.23 2.10 3.71
CA HIS A 103 1.17 3.13 3.29
C HIS A 103 0.45 4.44 2.97
N LEU A 104 -0.70 4.39 2.29
CA LEU A 104 -1.48 5.59 2.01
C LEU A 104 -2.08 6.19 3.30
N ALA A 105 -2.49 5.37 4.27
CA ALA A 105 -2.90 5.85 5.59
C ALA A 105 -1.79 6.65 6.29
N ASP A 106 -0.55 6.19 6.21
CA ASP A 106 0.63 6.90 6.74
C ASP A 106 0.84 8.25 6.05
N GLN A 107 0.73 8.26 4.71
CA GLN A 107 0.95 9.44 3.88
C GLN A 107 -0.14 10.50 4.05
N LEU A 108 -1.39 10.10 4.29
CA LEU A 108 -2.53 11.01 4.46
C LEU A 108 -2.56 11.70 5.82
N LEU A 109 -1.85 11.18 6.82
CA LEU A 109 -1.96 11.66 8.19
C LEU A 109 -1.56 13.15 8.36
N LEU A 110 -0.47 13.57 7.73
CA LEU A 110 -0.04 14.98 7.75
C LEU A 110 -1.04 15.89 7.00
N PRO A 111 -1.46 15.60 5.75
CA PRO A 111 -2.52 16.35 5.09
C PRO A 111 -3.80 16.46 5.93
N MET A 112 -4.26 15.37 6.56
CA MET A 112 -5.43 15.39 7.44
C MET A 112 -5.23 16.27 8.68
N ALA A 113 -4.01 16.29 9.24
CA ALA A 113 -3.67 17.14 10.37
C ALA A 113 -3.64 18.63 10.01
N LEU A 114 -3.28 18.97 8.77
CA LEU A 114 -3.23 20.36 8.28
C LEU A 114 -4.58 20.84 7.74
N ALA A 115 -5.45 19.94 7.30
CA ALA A 115 -6.78 20.28 6.82
C ALA A 115 -7.63 20.96 7.89
N GLN A 116 -8.62 21.73 7.48
CA GLN A 116 -9.62 22.28 8.41
C GLN A 116 -10.71 21.24 8.69
N GLY A 117 -11.08 21.10 9.96
CA GLY A 117 -12.20 20.25 10.37
C GLY A 117 -11.80 18.79 10.62
N THR A 118 -12.73 17.86 10.39
CA THR A 118 -12.55 16.45 10.75
C THR A 118 -12.39 15.58 9.51
N SER A 119 -11.30 14.84 9.46
CA SER A 119 -11.01 13.81 8.45
C SER A 119 -11.04 12.42 9.08
N GLN A 120 -11.51 11.41 8.35
CA GLN A 120 -11.51 10.03 8.82
C GLN A 120 -11.14 9.06 7.70
N LEU A 121 -10.36 8.03 8.03
CA LEU A 121 -10.05 6.91 7.14
C LEU A 121 -10.06 5.57 7.88
N THR A 122 -10.15 4.48 7.11
CA THR A 122 -9.92 3.11 7.56
C THR A 122 -8.82 2.48 6.74
N THR A 123 -8.01 1.63 7.36
CA THR A 123 -6.90 0.93 6.71
C THR A 123 -6.87 -0.54 7.06
N ASN A 124 -6.29 -1.36 6.17
CA ASN A 124 -6.22 -2.81 6.33
C ASN A 124 -5.26 -3.23 7.44
N HIS A 125 -4.26 -2.42 7.77
CA HIS A 125 -3.50 -2.54 9.01
C HIS A 125 -2.82 -1.23 9.40
N LEU A 126 -2.68 -0.99 10.70
CA LEU A 126 -1.86 0.11 11.21
C LEU A 126 -0.39 -0.29 11.18
N THR A 127 0.47 0.59 10.68
CA THR A 127 1.91 0.39 10.67
C THR A 127 2.57 1.10 11.85
N GLN A 128 3.82 0.74 12.15
CA GLN A 128 4.63 1.50 13.11
C GLN A 128 4.82 2.95 12.63
N HIS A 129 4.89 3.18 11.31
CA HIS A 129 4.99 4.52 10.74
C HIS A 129 3.71 5.32 11.01
N THR A 130 2.50 4.73 10.89
CA THR A 130 1.24 5.40 11.23
C THR A 130 1.26 5.92 12.66
N LEU A 131 1.62 5.02 13.59
CA LEU A 131 1.58 5.30 15.02
C LEU A 131 2.63 6.35 15.41
N THR A 132 3.83 6.24 14.84
CA THR A 132 4.93 7.18 15.10
C THR A 132 4.64 8.55 14.51
N ASN A 133 4.13 8.62 13.27
CA ASN A 133 3.72 9.89 12.66
C ASN A 133 2.61 10.56 13.45
N ALA A 134 1.62 9.81 13.94
CA ALA A 134 0.57 10.34 14.80
C ALA A 134 1.12 10.92 16.11
N ALA A 135 2.08 10.22 16.74
CA ALA A 135 2.74 10.72 17.94
C ALA A 135 3.52 12.01 17.68
N LEU A 136 4.27 12.09 16.59
CA LEU A 136 5.01 13.29 16.21
C LEU A 136 4.08 14.47 15.90
N LEU A 137 3.01 14.25 15.13
CA LEU A 137 2.07 15.32 14.78
C LEU A 137 1.39 15.90 16.03
N ARG A 138 1.00 15.06 17.01
CA ARG A 138 0.46 15.53 18.30
C ARG A 138 1.46 16.34 19.12
N GLN A 139 2.76 16.19 18.89
CA GLN A 139 3.79 16.99 19.59
C GLN A 139 4.03 18.34 18.91
N TRP A 140 3.88 18.42 17.59
CA TRP A 140 4.26 19.60 16.81
C TRP A 140 3.08 20.49 16.45
N LEU A 141 1.87 19.94 16.41
CA LEU A 141 0.64 20.62 16.04
C LEU A 141 -0.38 20.46 17.17
N ASP A 142 -1.27 21.45 17.32
CA ASP A 142 -2.44 21.35 18.20
C ASP A 142 -3.55 20.50 17.54
N VAL A 143 -3.17 19.31 17.07
CA VAL A 143 -4.03 18.38 16.33
C VAL A 143 -4.57 17.31 17.28
N THR A 144 -5.85 16.97 17.15
CA THR A 144 -6.39 15.79 17.81
C THR A 144 -6.43 14.63 16.82
N ILE A 145 -5.66 13.57 17.11
CA ILE A 145 -5.65 12.33 16.33
C ILE A 145 -6.16 11.20 17.22
N GLN A 146 -7.14 10.43 16.75
CA GLN A 146 -7.68 9.23 17.38
C GLN A 146 -7.41 8.03 16.48
N ILE A 147 -6.93 6.94 17.05
CA ILE A 147 -6.63 5.70 16.33
C ILE A 147 -7.32 4.55 17.05
N ASP A 148 -8.28 3.92 16.37
CA ASP A 148 -8.92 2.69 16.82
C ASP A 148 -8.27 1.51 16.09
N GLY A 149 -7.63 0.61 16.84
CA GLY A 149 -6.88 -0.52 16.30
C GLY A 149 -5.50 -0.67 16.95
N ARG A 150 -4.80 -1.76 16.65
CA ARG A 150 -3.43 -2.01 17.12
C ARG A 150 -2.48 -2.15 15.95
N LEU A 151 -1.17 -2.08 16.25
CA LEU A 151 -0.12 -2.39 15.27
C LEU A 151 -0.41 -3.74 14.60
N ASP A 152 -0.28 -3.79 13.27
CA ASP A 152 -0.53 -4.96 12.42
C ASP A 152 -1.98 -5.49 12.47
N GLU A 153 -2.94 -4.66 12.90
CA GLU A 153 -4.38 -4.90 12.86
C GLU A 153 -5.09 -3.78 12.08
N PRO A 154 -6.26 -4.05 11.47
CA PRO A 154 -7.05 -3.00 10.82
C PRO A 154 -7.29 -1.84 11.75
N GLY A 155 -7.31 -0.65 11.18
CA GLY A 155 -7.40 0.56 11.95
C GLY A 155 -8.37 1.58 11.36
N ARG A 156 -8.93 2.40 12.24
CA ARG A 156 -9.61 3.64 11.90
C ARG A 156 -8.81 4.80 12.46
N VAL A 157 -8.59 5.82 11.64
CA VAL A 157 -7.92 7.05 12.06
C VAL A 157 -8.87 8.22 11.86
N THR A 158 -9.13 8.94 12.94
CA THR A 158 -9.88 10.21 12.92
C THR A 158 -8.92 11.34 13.28
N VAL A 159 -8.91 12.40 12.49
CA VAL A 159 -8.05 13.57 12.70
C VAL A 159 -8.91 14.83 12.70
N HIS A 160 -8.83 15.61 13.77
CA HIS A 160 -9.32 16.98 13.82
C HIS A 160 -8.14 17.90 13.51
N GLY A 161 -8.08 18.36 12.26
CA GLY A 161 -6.95 19.12 11.72
C GLY A 161 -6.97 20.59 12.16
N VAL A 162 -5.78 21.19 12.16
CA VAL A 162 -5.54 22.53 12.69
C VAL A 162 -5.95 23.66 11.74
N GLY A 163 -6.23 23.35 10.47
CA GLY A 163 -6.55 24.37 9.45
C GLY A 163 -5.37 25.28 9.13
N PHE A 164 -4.31 24.74 8.52
CA PHE A 164 -3.13 25.52 8.15
C PHE A 164 -3.42 26.49 6.99
N GLY A 165 -3.23 27.79 7.24
CA GLY A 165 -3.37 28.84 6.22
C GLY A 165 -4.72 29.57 6.17
N HIS A 166 -5.56 29.40 7.19
CA HIS A 166 -6.79 30.17 7.41
C HIS A 166 -6.73 30.98 8.69
#